data_AF-X0VZV7-F1
#
_entry.id   AF-X0VZV7-F1
#
_cell.length_a   1.000
_cell.length_b   1.000
_cell.length_c   1.000
_cell.angle_alpha   90.00
_cell.angle_beta   90.00
_cell.angle_gamma   90.00
#
_symmetry.space_group_name_H-M   'P 1'
#
loop_
_entity.id
_entity.type
_entity.pdbx_description
1 polymer ?
#
loop_
_entity_poly.entity_id
_entity_poly.type
_entity_poly.pdbx_seq_one_letter_code
_entity_poly.pdbx_strand_id
1 'polypeptide(L)'
;GLNSPLVVIRAYLKPIPTLINPLRSIDFATKKETKAIYQRSDICVIPAASVVGEAVAAWEIAAAFLDKFNGDSLLESKENYKKYGEKLQEI
;
A
#
# COMPACT_ATOMS: atom_id res chain seq x y z
N GLY A 1 27.20 9.81 -10.34
CA GLY A 1 26.35 9.82 -9.15
C GLY A 1 25.46 8.60 -9.21
N LEU A 2 25.33 7.84 -8.12
CA LEU A 2 24.53 6.60 -8.07
C LEU A 2 23.13 6.84 -8.64
N ASN A 3 22.86 6.35 -9.85
CA ASN A 3 21.55 6.45 -10.50
C ASN A 3 20.64 5.36 -9.94
N SER A 4 20.00 5.62 -8.79
CA SER A 4 18.91 4.75 -8.33
C SER A 4 17.64 5.12 -9.10
N PRO A 5 17.01 4.18 -9.85
CA PRO A 5 15.77 4.47 -10.54
C PRO A 5 14.62 4.71 -9.56
N LEU A 6 13.63 5.48 -10.00
CA LEU A 6 12.40 5.70 -9.22
C LEU A 6 11.64 4.38 -9.03
N VAL A 7 11.18 4.13 -7.81
CA VAL A 7 10.26 3.03 -7.53
C VAL A 7 8.86 3.44 -7.98
N VAL A 8 8.34 2.77 -9.02
CA VAL A 8 7.01 3.06 -9.58
C VAL A 8 6.07 1.91 -9.22
N ILE A 9 5.04 2.23 -8.42
CA ILE A 9 4.02 1.27 -7.99
C ILE A 9 2.71 1.58 -8.73
N ARG A 10 2.08 0.55 -9.31
CA ARG A 10 0.75 0.65 -9.90
C ARG A 10 -0.18 -0.33 -9.19
N ALA A 11 -1.30 0.18 -8.68
CA ALA A 11 -2.31 -0.60 -8.01
C ALA A 11 -3.63 -0.55 -8.78
N TYR A 12 -4.35 -1.66 -8.79
CA TYR A 12 -5.69 -1.76 -9.36
C TYR A 12 -6.66 -2.07 -8.24
N LEU A 13 -7.71 -1.27 -8.12
CA LEU A 13 -8.73 -1.46 -7.11
C LEU A 13 -10.06 -1.81 -7.79
N LYS A 14 -10.71 -2.87 -7.33
CA LYS A 14 -12.08 -3.16 -7.75
C LYS A 14 -13.00 -2.01 -7.33
N PRO A 15 -14.09 -1.73 -8.06
CA PRO A 15 -15.13 -0.84 -7.57
C PRO A 15 -15.68 -1.28 -6.22
N ILE A 16 -16.20 -0.32 -5.45
CA ILE A 16 -16.88 -0.63 -4.19
C ILE A 16 -18.06 -1.57 -4.50
N PRO A 17 -18.18 -2.70 -3.78
CA PRO A 17 -19.10 -3.77 -4.15
C PRO A 17 -20.59 -3.41 -3.96
N THR A 18 -20.90 -2.38 -3.19
CA THR A 18 -22.28 -1.95 -2.93
C THR A 18 -22.73 -0.92 -3.96
N LEU A 19 -23.80 -1.23 -4.69
CA LEU A 19 -24.32 -0.41 -5.78
C LEU A 19 -25.70 0.14 -5.43
N ILE A 20 -25.98 1.36 -5.89
CA ILE A 20 -27.32 1.99 -5.76
C ILE A 20 -28.39 1.11 -6.44
N ASN A 21 -28.05 0.50 -7.58
CA ASN A 21 -28.84 -0.59 -8.14
C ASN A 21 -28.25 -1.92 -7.65
N PRO A 22 -28.83 -2.55 -6.61
CA PRO A 22 -28.25 -3.71 -5.98
C PRO A 22 -28.30 -4.94 -6.88
N LEU A 23 -27.23 -5.72 -6.86
CA LEU A 23 -27.13 -6.99 -7.57
C LEU A 23 -27.95 -8.08 -6.87
N ARG A 24 -28.20 -9.18 -7.58
CA ARG A 24 -28.80 -10.38 -6.98
C ARG A 24 -27.88 -10.96 -5.92
N SER A 25 -28.47 -11.41 -4.82
CA SER A 25 -27.82 -12.05 -3.69
C SER A 25 -28.71 -13.17 -3.15
N ILE A 26 -28.24 -13.89 -2.13
CA ILE A 26 -28.98 -14.96 -1.46
C ILE A 26 -28.99 -14.67 0.04
N ASP A 27 -30.15 -14.79 0.66
CA ASP A 27 -30.27 -14.73 2.11
C ASP A 27 -29.73 -16.04 2.72
N PHE A 28 -28.72 -15.95 3.60
CA PHE A 28 -28.04 -17.13 4.11
C PHE A 28 -28.89 -17.99 5.05
N ALA A 29 -29.91 -17.43 5.70
CA ALA A 29 -30.78 -18.15 6.64
C ALA A 29 -31.89 -18.91 5.90
N THR A 30 -32.53 -18.24 4.94
CA THR A 30 -33.70 -18.75 4.19
C THR A 30 -33.33 -19.43 2.87
N LYS A 31 -32.10 -19.21 2.38
CA LYS A 31 -31.60 -19.67 1.06
C LYS A 31 -32.40 -19.15 -0.14
N LYS A 32 -33.22 -18.12 0.06
CA LYS A 32 -34.01 -17.50 -1.01
C LYS A 32 -33.26 -16.34 -1.67
N GLU A 33 -33.61 -16.06 -2.92
CA GLU A 33 -33.10 -14.88 -3.64
C GLU A 33 -33.46 -13.60 -2.91
N THR A 34 -32.50 -12.69 -2.83
CA THR A 34 -32.66 -11.35 -2.27
C THR A 34 -31.80 -10.34 -3.04
N LYS A 35 -31.86 -9.06 -2.70
CA LYS A 35 -30.99 -8.02 -3.25
C LYS A 35 -29.78 -7.79 -2.33
N ALA A 36 -28.63 -7.47 -2.91
CA ALA A 36 -27.45 -7.09 -2.15
C ALA A 36 -27.72 -5.84 -1.30
N ILE A 37 -27.18 -5.80 -0.09
CA ILE A 37 -27.37 -4.68 0.83
C ILE A 37 -26.52 -3.49 0.37
N TYR A 38 -27.14 -2.31 0.29
CA TYR A 38 -26.43 -1.06 0.08
C TYR A 38 -25.88 -0.54 1.40
N GLN A 39 -24.56 -0.33 1.49
CA GLN A 39 -23.89 0.05 2.75
C GLN A 39 -23.22 1.41 2.68
N ARG A 40 -22.67 1.80 1.54
CA ARG A 40 -22.00 3.09 1.38
C ARG A 40 -22.37 3.76 0.05
N SER A 41 -22.28 5.09 0.03
CA SER A 41 -22.69 5.96 -1.08
C SER A 41 -21.55 6.57 -1.87
N ASP A 42 -20.30 6.32 -1.48
CA ASP A 42 -19.13 6.76 -2.23
C ASP A 42 -19.07 6.12 -3.62
N ILE A 43 -18.98 6.97 -4.65
CA ILE A 43 -18.93 6.52 -6.06
C ILE A 43 -17.51 6.09 -6.46
N CYS A 44 -16.48 6.75 -5.90
CA CYS A 44 -15.08 6.49 -6.23
C CYS A 44 -14.21 6.52 -4.98
N VAL A 45 -13.35 5.51 -4.82
CA VAL A 45 -12.41 5.38 -3.69
C VAL A 45 -10.95 5.46 -4.10
N ILE A 46 -10.67 5.66 -5.40
CA ILE A 46 -9.30 5.67 -5.92
C ILE A 46 -8.43 6.73 -5.22
N PRO A 47 -8.89 7.97 -4.95
CA PRO A 47 -8.07 8.95 -4.23
C PRO A 47 -7.77 8.55 -2.78
N ALA A 48 -8.73 7.98 -2.06
CA ALA A 48 -8.49 7.50 -0.70
C ALA A 48 -7.54 6.30 -0.69
N ALA A 49 -7.68 5.41 -1.68
CA ALA A 49 -6.82 4.26 -1.85
C ALA A 49 -5.37 4.63 -2.21
N SER A 50 -5.12 5.77 -2.89
CA SER A 50 -3.75 6.20 -3.17
C SER A 50 -3.00 6.58 -1.90
N VAL A 51 -3.65 7.28 -0.96
CA VAL A 51 -3.06 7.62 0.35
C VAL A 51 -2.72 6.35 1.14
N VAL A 52 -3.62 5.37 1.15
CA VAL A 52 -3.34 4.06 1.77
C VAL A 52 -2.17 3.35 1.07
N GLY A 53 -2.14 3.37 -0.26
CA GLY A 53 -1.06 2.79 -1.05
C GLY A 53 0.30 3.43 -0.78
N GLU A 54 0.35 4.76 -0.67
CA GLU A 54 1.57 5.51 -0.30
C GLU A 54 2.05 5.14 1.11
N ALA A 55 1.13 5.06 2.08
CA ALA A 55 1.47 4.69 3.45
C ALA A 55 2.04 3.26 3.55
N VAL A 56 1.41 2.31 2.86
CA VAL A 56 1.90 0.92 2.81
C VAL A 56 3.25 0.84 2.10
N ALA A 57 3.42 1.52 0.95
CA ALA A 57 4.69 1.54 0.25
C ALA A 57 5.82 2.13 1.10
N ALA A 58 5.56 3.25 1.79
CA ALA A 58 6.52 3.86 2.70
C ALA A 58 6.90 2.94 3.87
N TRP A 59 5.92 2.22 4.43
CA TRP A 59 6.15 1.25 5.50
C TRP A 59 7.07 0.12 5.04
N GLU A 60 6.80 -0.50 3.89
CA GLU A 60 7.60 -1.59 3.35
C GLU A 60 9.02 -1.14 2.96
N ILE A 61 9.16 0.08 2.40
CA ILE A 61 10.48 0.66 2.11
C ILE A 61 11.25 0.92 3.40
N ALA A 62 10.60 1.43 4.45
CA ALA A 62 11.23 1.64 5.74
C ALA A 62 11.65 0.32 6.41
N ALA A 63 10.82 -0.72 6.34
CA ALA A 63 11.16 -2.04 6.83
C ALA A 63 12.39 -2.61 6.11
N ALA A 64 12.40 -2.59 4.77
CA ALA A 64 13.55 -3.03 3.97
C ALA A 64 14.81 -2.19 4.23
N PHE A 65 14.66 -0.90 4.49
CA PHE A 65 15.76 -0.02 4.88
C PHE A 65 16.35 -0.44 6.23
N LEU A 66 15.51 -0.69 7.23
CA LEU A 66 15.93 -1.12 8.56
C LEU A 66 16.53 -2.53 8.54
N ASP A 67 16.00 -3.45 7.75
CA ASP A 67 16.59 -4.79 7.57
C ASP A 67 18.02 -4.71 7.00
N LYS A 68 18.28 -3.75 6.11
CA LYS A 68 19.60 -3.58 5.49
C LYS A 68 20.59 -2.80 6.34
N PHE A 69 20.18 -1.69 6.93
CA PHE A 69 21.09 -0.76 7.61
C PHE A 69 21.06 -0.90 9.13
N ASN A 70 19.98 -1.46 9.68
CA ASN A 70 19.75 -1.75 11.09
C ASN A 70 20.03 -0.54 12.01
N GLY A 71 20.08 -0.77 13.32
CA GLY A 71 20.44 0.22 14.33
C GLY A 71 19.29 0.51 15.28
N ASP A 72 19.63 0.71 16.55
CA ASP A 72 18.67 0.95 17.63
C ASP A 72 18.31 2.45 17.74
N SER A 73 18.96 3.30 16.95
CA SER A 73 18.68 4.72 16.86
C SER A 73 18.73 5.23 15.43
N LEU A 74 17.98 6.30 15.15
CA LEU A 74 17.98 6.92 13.83
C LEU A 74 19.38 7.43 13.41
N LEU A 75 20.19 7.88 14.37
CA LEU A 75 21.57 8.32 14.13
C LEU A 75 22.43 7.16 13.60
N GLU A 76 22.36 6.00 14.26
CA GLU A 76 23.10 4.80 13.86
C GLU A 76 22.70 4.32 12.46
N SER A 77 21.40 4.18 12.19
CA SER A 77 20.91 3.77 10.87
C SER A 77 21.36 4.73 9.76
N LYS A 78 21.39 6.03 10.05
CA LYS A 78 21.84 7.06 9.10
C LYS A 78 23.34 6.96 8.82
N GLU A 79 24.16 6.70 9.85
CA GLU A 79 25.59 6.49 9.67
C GLU A 79 25.90 5.21 8.88
N ASN A 80 25.19 4.12 9.17
CA ASN A 80 25.33 2.85 8.45
C ASN A 80 24.98 3.01 6.97
N TYR A 81 23.90 3.72 6.66
CA TYR A 81 23.52 4.07 5.28
C TYR A 81 24.60 4.89 4.57
N LYS A 82 25.15 5.92 5.24
CA LYS A 82 26.20 6.78 4.66
C LYS A 82 27.47 5.98 4.34
N LYS A 83 27.95 5.17 5.29
CA LYS A 83 29.13 4.30 5.12
C LYS A 83 28.95 3.32 3.96
N TYR A 84 27.74 2.78 3.80
CA TYR A 84 27.42 1.93 2.65
C TYR A 84 27.53 2.69 1.32
N GLY A 85 27.02 3.92 1.26
CA GLY A 85 27.16 4.78 0.08
C GLY A 85 28.60 5.12 -0.26
N GLU A 86 29.44 5.42 0.74
CA GLU A 86 30.89 5.67 0.56
C GLU A 86 31.59 4.43 -0.02
N LYS A 87 31.35 3.24 0.55
CA LYS A 87 31.90 1.97 0.04
C LYS A 87 31.54 1.69 -1.41
N LEU A 88 30.33 2.07 -1.85
CA LEU A 88 29.90 1.89 -3.24
C LEU A 88 30.59 2.86 -4.22
N GLN A 89 31.18 3.96 -3.74
CA GLN A 89 31.93 4.90 -4.58
C GLN A 89 33.40 4.50 -4.75
N GLU A 90 33.91 3.63 -3.88
CA GLU A 90 35.25 3.07 -3.96
C GLU A 90 35.35 1.89 -4.95
N ILE A 91 34.21 1.39 -5.42
CA ILE A 91 34.06 0.34 -6.45
C ILE A 91 33.83 1.01 -7.81
#